data_AF-A0A972H9Q6-F1
#
_entry.id   AF-A0A972H9Q6-F1
#
_cell.length_a   1.000
_cell.length_b   1.000
_cell.length_c   1.000
_cell.angle_alpha   90.00
_cell.angle_beta   90.00
_cell.angle_gamma   90.00
#
_symmetry.space_group_name_H-M   'P 1'
#
loop_
_entity.id
_entity.type
_entity.pdbx_description
1 polymer ?
#
loop_
_entity_poly.entity_id
_entity_poly.type
_entity_poly.pdbx_seq_one_letter_code
_entity_poly.pdbx_strand_id
1 'polypeptide(L)'
;MNKLILFIALAFLFSFSVNLLAQEQVDVVYLKDGSKIIGIVIEQIPDQSIKIQTRDGSEYVYTFDKIEKITKEYSEMDTSPYQQKSTSSFHVGFLYNNGVDLLGYTVERKLTDKLFFYYTFGIPALAATGISYYDDYHNNGFVATAGIGIGFLMYSSLSYQWRVADRQYIKIGAGYGMTIESVGPYPVLSYEYRFK
;
A
#
# COMPACT_ATOMS: atom_id res chain seq x y z
N MET A 1 -22.46 25.89 18.13
CA MET A 1 -21.21 25.20 17.75
C MET A 1 -21.12 23.75 18.23
N ASN A 2 -21.72 23.37 19.36
CA ASN A 2 -21.50 22.04 19.97
C ASN A 2 -22.12 20.86 19.20
N LYS A 3 -23.24 21.08 18.49
CA LYS A 3 -23.89 20.04 17.67
C LYS A 3 -23.15 19.71 16.38
N LEU A 4 -22.41 20.68 15.83
CA LEU A 4 -21.60 20.51 14.62
C LEU A 4 -20.37 19.63 14.91
N ILE A 5 -19.71 19.87 16.05
CA ILE A 5 -18.57 19.06 16.52
C ILE A 5 -19.01 17.61 16.79
N LEU A 6 -20.18 17.42 17.40
CA LEU A 6 -20.76 16.09 17.62
C LEU A 6 -21.06 15.37 16.29
N PHE A 7 -21.59 16.08 15.29
CA PHE A 7 -21.87 15.52 13.96
C PHE A 7 -20.60 15.11 13.22
N ILE A 8 -19.54 15.92 13.31
CA ILE A 8 -18.24 15.61 12.70
C ILE A 8 -17.59 14.42 13.40
N ALA A 9 -17.64 14.36 14.73
CA ALA A 9 -17.14 13.22 15.50
C ALA A 9 -17.90 11.91 15.18
N LEU A 10 -19.22 11.98 15.01
CA LEU A 10 -20.04 10.82 14.65
C LEU A 10 -19.79 10.34 13.21
N ALA A 11 -19.58 11.27 12.28
CA ALA A 11 -19.20 10.95 10.90
C ALA A 11 -17.82 10.28 10.82
N PHE A 12 -16.86 10.72 11.64
CA PHE A 12 -15.52 10.13 11.71
C PHE A 12 -15.51 8.70 12.28
N LEU A 13 -16.41 8.40 13.22
CA LEU A 13 -16.58 7.06 13.78
C LEU A 13 -17.22 6.06 12.79
N PHE A 14 -18.02 6.54 11.84
CA PHE A 14 -18.67 5.69 10.83
C PHE A 14 -17.73 5.32 9.67
N SER A 15 -16.65 6.07 9.44
CA SER A 15 -15.69 5.80 8.36
C SER A 15 -14.69 4.68 8.64
N PHE A 16 -14.68 4.12 9.86
CA PHE A 16 -13.74 3.06 10.26
C PHE A 16 -14.27 1.63 10.06
N SER A 17 -15.51 1.46 9.61
CA SER A 17 -16.17 0.15 9.58
C SER A 17 -16.47 -0.31 8.16
N VAL A 18 -15.47 -0.93 7.50
CA VAL A 18 -15.55 -2.18 6.70
C VAL A 18 -14.41 -2.25 5.69
N ASN A 19 -13.28 -2.80 6.12
CA ASN A 19 -12.43 -3.60 5.24
C ASN A 19 -12.28 -4.97 5.90
N LEU A 20 -13.41 -5.66 6.09
CA LEU A 20 -13.33 -7.09 6.30
C LEU A 20 -12.98 -7.67 4.93
N LEU A 21 -11.72 -8.06 4.79
CA LEU A 21 -11.17 -8.67 3.59
C LEU A 21 -12.05 -9.86 3.20
N ALA A 22 -12.94 -9.66 2.22
CA ALA A 22 -13.63 -10.74 1.57
C ALA A 22 -12.58 -11.45 0.68
N GLN A 23 -11.78 -12.33 1.29
CA GLN A 23 -10.95 -13.25 0.54
C GLN A 23 -11.90 -14.24 -0.15
N GLU A 24 -12.08 -14.07 -1.46
CA GLU A 24 -12.91 -14.95 -2.26
C GLU A 24 -12.24 -16.33 -2.35
N GLN A 25 -12.88 -17.33 -1.76
CA GLN A 25 -12.49 -18.74 -1.91
C GLN A 25 -12.85 -19.21 -3.31
N VAL A 26 -11.88 -19.76 -4.02
CA VAL A 26 -12.02 -20.34 -5.36
C VAL A 26 -11.73 -21.83 -5.31
N ASP A 27 -12.29 -22.58 -6.25
CA ASP A 27 -11.98 -23.99 -6.42
C ASP A 27 -10.73 -24.14 -7.29
N VAL A 28 -9.85 -25.04 -6.89
CA VAL A 28 -8.61 -25.35 -7.59
C VAL A 28 -8.60 -26.83 -7.95
N VAL A 29 -8.47 -27.11 -9.24
CA VAL A 29 -8.39 -28.47 -9.79
C VAL A 29 -6.94 -28.74 -10.17
N TYR A 30 -6.32 -29.69 -9.46
CA TYR A 30 -5.00 -30.22 -9.78
C TYR A 30 -5.16 -31.44 -10.68
N LEU A 31 -4.48 -31.44 -11.82
CA LEU A 31 -4.49 -32.53 -12.78
C LEU A 31 -3.24 -33.38 -12.64
N LYS A 32 -3.35 -34.68 -12.97
CA LYS A 32 -2.25 -35.65 -12.82
C LYS A 32 -1.03 -35.37 -13.70
N ASP A 33 -1.17 -34.53 -14.73
CA ASP A 33 -0.07 -34.05 -15.57
C ASP A 33 0.70 -32.87 -14.93
N GLY A 34 0.28 -32.41 -13.75
CA GLY A 34 0.86 -31.31 -13.01
C GLY A 34 0.24 -29.94 -13.32
N SER A 35 -0.72 -29.85 -14.24
CA SER A 35 -1.42 -28.61 -14.52
C SER A 35 -2.46 -28.26 -13.44
N LYS A 36 -2.74 -26.96 -13.28
CA LYS A 36 -3.67 -26.42 -12.28
C LYS A 36 -4.67 -25.50 -12.97
N ILE A 37 -5.96 -25.68 -12.67
CA ILE A 37 -7.05 -24.82 -13.14
C ILE A 37 -7.70 -24.15 -11.94
N ILE A 38 -7.81 -22.81 -12.00
CA ILE A 38 -8.36 -21.98 -10.92
C ILE A 38 -9.69 -21.39 -11.39
N GLY A 39 -10.76 -21.63 -10.64
CA GLY A 39 -12.09 -21.18 -11.04
C GLY A 39 -13.16 -21.55 -10.03
N ILE A 40 -14.40 -21.64 -10.50
CA ILE A 40 -15.54 -22.11 -9.73
C ILE A 40 -16.01 -23.41 -10.37
N VAL A 41 -16.14 -24.48 -9.60
CA VAL A 41 -16.74 -25.73 -10.10
C VAL A 41 -18.24 -25.50 -10.20
N ILE A 42 -18.74 -25.41 -11.44
CA ILE A 42 -20.14 -25.08 -11.76
C ILE A 42 -21.01 -26.32 -11.98
N GLU A 43 -20.42 -27.49 -12.20
CA GLU A 43 -21.14 -28.76 -12.37
C GLU A 43 -20.26 -29.94 -11.95
N GLN A 44 -20.86 -30.96 -11.35
CA GLN A 44 -20.21 -32.21 -11.01
C GLN A 44 -21.15 -33.39 -11.27
N ILE A 45 -20.69 -34.33 -12.10
CA ILE A 45 -21.33 -35.62 -12.34
C ILE A 45 -20.48 -36.67 -11.61
N PRO A 46 -20.99 -37.29 -10.52
CA PRO A 46 -20.26 -38.26 -9.71
C PRO A 46 -19.62 -39.36 -10.57
N ASP A 47 -18.37 -39.71 -10.24
CA ASP A 47 -17.55 -40.73 -10.93
C ASP A 47 -17.33 -40.51 -12.44
N GLN A 48 -17.79 -39.39 -13.00
CA GLN A 48 -17.70 -39.09 -14.43
C GLN A 48 -16.86 -37.84 -14.69
N SER A 49 -17.35 -36.65 -14.32
CA SER A 49 -16.67 -35.40 -14.66
C SER A 49 -17.04 -34.22 -13.77
N ILE A 50 -16.20 -33.19 -13.81
CA ILE A 50 -16.48 -31.85 -13.29
C ILE A 50 -16.40 -30.82 -14.43
N LYS A 51 -17.14 -29.72 -14.27
CA LYS A 51 -17.04 -28.53 -15.10
C LYS A 51 -16.57 -27.37 -14.24
N ILE A 52 -15.47 -26.73 -14.62
CA ILE A 52 -14.88 -25.58 -13.94
C ILE A 52 -14.94 -24.36 -14.87
N GLN A 53 -15.40 -23.24 -14.33
CA GLN A 53 -15.43 -21.95 -15.03
C GLN A 53 -14.35 -21.04 -14.44
N THR A 54 -13.45 -20.57 -15.30
CA THR A 54 -12.38 -19.63 -14.94
C THR A 54 -12.89 -18.19 -14.94
N ARG A 55 -12.12 -17.25 -14.38
CA ARG A 55 -12.55 -15.84 -14.19
C ARG A 55 -12.87 -15.11 -15.49
N ASP A 56 -12.23 -15.48 -16.59
CA ASP A 56 -12.48 -14.96 -17.93
C ASP A 56 -13.77 -15.53 -18.57
N GLY A 57 -14.46 -16.44 -17.88
CA GLY A 57 -15.68 -17.09 -18.35
C GLY A 57 -15.41 -18.35 -19.18
N SER A 58 -14.16 -18.76 -19.35
CA SER A 58 -13.82 -20.01 -20.04
C SER A 58 -14.28 -21.23 -19.24
N GLU A 59 -14.86 -22.22 -19.89
CA GLU A 59 -15.36 -23.44 -19.26
C GLU A 59 -14.53 -24.66 -19.67
N TYR A 60 -14.11 -25.45 -18.68
CA TYR A 60 -13.33 -26.67 -18.88
C TYR A 60 -14.01 -27.87 -18.25
N VAL A 61 -14.00 -29.00 -18.94
CA VAL A 61 -14.56 -30.27 -18.45
C VAL A 61 -13.44 -31.27 -18.25
N TYR A 62 -13.32 -31.81 -17.03
CA TYR A 62 -12.33 -32.82 -16.68
C TYR A 62 -13.01 -34.05 -16.10
N THR A 63 -12.57 -35.22 -16.55
CA THR A 63 -12.98 -36.50 -16.00
C THR A 63 -12.17 -36.83 -14.73
N PHE A 64 -12.76 -37.57 -13.79
CA PHE A 64 -12.10 -37.87 -12.51
C PHE A 64 -10.80 -38.67 -12.66
N ASP A 65 -10.61 -39.42 -13.74
CA ASP A 65 -9.36 -40.13 -14.03
C ASP A 65 -8.18 -39.18 -14.27
N LYS A 66 -8.43 -37.94 -14.71
CA LYS A 66 -7.41 -36.91 -14.97
C LYS A 66 -7.12 -36.03 -13.76
N ILE A 67 -8.00 -36.04 -12.76
CA ILE A 67 -7.91 -35.18 -11.59
C ILE A 67 -7.06 -35.88 -10.52
N GLU A 68 -6.11 -35.15 -9.95
CA GLU A 68 -5.34 -35.59 -8.79
C GLU A 68 -6.07 -35.21 -7.49
N LYS A 69 -6.50 -33.96 -7.38
CA LYS A 69 -7.25 -33.44 -6.22
C LYS A 69 -8.00 -32.16 -6.58
N ILE A 70 -9.00 -31.85 -5.76
CA ILE A 70 -9.75 -30.58 -5.81
C ILE A 70 -9.65 -29.94 -4.44
N THR A 71 -9.27 -28.67 -4.37
CA THR A 71 -9.12 -27.91 -3.12
C THR A 71 -9.93 -26.62 -3.20
N LYS A 72 -10.39 -26.14 -2.04
CA LYS A 72 -10.83 -24.75 -1.88
C LYS A 72 -9.64 -23.95 -1.40
N GLU A 73 -9.17 -23.06 -2.23
CA GLU A 73 -8.08 -22.15 -1.91
C GLU A 73 -8.64 -20.75 -1.84
N TYR A 74 -8.09 -19.91 -0.96
CA TYR A 74 -8.27 -18.48 -1.16
C TYR A 74 -7.68 -18.17 -2.52
N SER A 75 -8.38 -17.38 -3.33
CA SER A 75 -7.74 -16.90 -4.55
C SER A 75 -6.49 -16.14 -4.12
N GLU A 76 -5.34 -16.81 -4.26
CA GLU A 76 -4.18 -16.16 -4.82
C GLU A 76 -4.66 -15.76 -6.20
N MET A 77 -5.43 -14.66 -6.27
CA MET A 77 -5.51 -13.86 -7.47
C MET A 77 -4.08 -13.85 -7.94
N ASP A 78 -3.87 -14.37 -9.14
CA ASP A 78 -2.67 -14.12 -9.93
C ASP A 78 -2.52 -12.62 -9.89
N THR A 79 -1.78 -12.16 -8.88
CA THR A 79 -1.70 -10.77 -8.58
C THR A 79 -0.85 -10.32 -9.72
N SER A 80 -1.50 -9.66 -10.67
CA SER A 80 -0.88 -8.62 -11.48
C SER A 80 0.36 -8.13 -10.73
N PRO A 81 1.54 -8.05 -11.36
CA PRO A 81 2.79 -7.70 -10.66
C PRO A 81 2.71 -6.37 -9.87
N TYR A 82 1.60 -5.64 -10.03
CA TYR A 82 1.04 -4.67 -9.10
C TYR A 82 0.29 -5.29 -7.89
N GLN A 83 0.95 -6.12 -7.06
CA GLN A 83 0.62 -6.10 -5.63
C GLN A 83 1.04 -4.71 -5.14
N GLN A 84 0.09 -3.78 -5.09
CA GLN A 84 0.29 -2.42 -4.57
C GLN A 84 0.53 -2.52 -3.05
N LYS A 85 1.73 -2.96 -2.69
CA LYS A 85 2.17 -3.09 -1.31
C LYS A 85 2.20 -1.69 -0.72
N SER A 86 1.26 -1.44 0.19
CA SER A 86 1.22 -0.23 0.98
C SER A 86 2.08 -0.43 2.21
N THR A 87 3.05 0.45 2.43
CA THR A 87 3.81 0.49 3.67
C THR A 87 3.34 1.69 4.46
N SER A 88 3.00 1.48 5.72
CA SER A 88 2.69 2.59 6.62
C SER A 88 3.87 2.86 7.53
N SER A 89 4.08 4.09 7.97
CA SER A 89 5.18 4.44 8.86
C SER A 89 4.79 5.54 9.83
N PHE A 90 5.44 5.51 11.00
CA PHE A 90 5.46 6.64 11.92
C PHE A 90 6.80 7.36 11.79
N HIS A 91 6.79 8.68 11.87
CA HIS A 91 8.01 9.49 11.83
C HIS A 91 7.99 10.60 12.87
N VAL A 92 9.19 10.99 13.30
CA VAL A 92 9.45 12.12 14.18
C VAL A 92 10.77 12.78 13.77
N GLY A 93 10.85 14.10 13.82
CA GLY A 93 12.06 14.82 13.41
C GLY A 93 11.87 16.31 13.28
N PHE A 94 12.89 16.96 12.73
CA PHE A 94 12.82 18.31 12.23
C PHE A 94 12.55 18.24 10.71
N LEU A 95 11.26 18.34 10.36
CA LEU A 95 10.72 18.41 8.99
C LEU A 95 10.99 17.16 8.14
N TYR A 96 10.09 16.18 8.24
CA TYR A 96 10.11 14.92 7.50
C TYR A 96 9.98 15.12 5.98
N ASN A 97 10.66 14.29 5.18
CA ASN A 97 10.79 14.51 3.74
C ASN A 97 9.47 14.35 2.94
N ASN A 98 8.54 13.48 3.38
CA ASN A 98 7.23 13.28 2.73
C ASN A 98 6.11 14.17 3.31
N GLY A 99 6.41 15.17 4.14
CA GLY A 99 5.34 15.94 4.81
C GLY A 99 5.72 17.32 5.32
N VAL A 100 7.02 17.55 5.51
CA VAL A 100 7.56 18.73 6.20
C VAL A 100 7.00 18.82 7.63
N ASP A 101 6.80 17.66 8.26
CA ASP A 101 6.23 17.49 9.59
C ASP A 101 7.31 17.25 10.65
N LEU A 102 7.02 17.67 11.88
CA LEU A 102 7.82 17.31 13.06
C LEU A 102 7.48 15.92 13.58
N LEU A 103 6.25 15.48 13.40
CA LEU A 103 5.77 14.15 13.76
C LEU A 103 4.58 13.81 12.89
N GLY A 104 4.41 12.53 12.56
CA GLY A 104 3.29 12.13 11.74
C GLY A 104 3.26 10.65 11.38
N TYR A 105 2.24 10.32 10.60
CA TYR A 105 1.97 9.01 10.07
C TYR A 105 1.90 9.11 8.54
N THR A 106 2.64 8.25 7.85
CA THR A 106 2.70 8.22 6.39
C THR A 106 2.24 6.87 5.88
N VAL A 107 1.51 6.88 4.78
CA VAL A 107 1.19 5.69 4.00
C VAL A 107 1.81 5.86 2.63
N GLU A 108 2.70 4.94 2.25
CA GLU A 108 3.37 4.90 0.95
C GLU A 108 2.86 3.70 0.15
N ARG A 109 2.33 3.98 -1.04
CA ARG A 109 1.91 2.97 -2.01
C ARG A 109 2.97 2.84 -3.09
N LYS A 110 3.49 1.63 -3.26
CA LYS A 110 4.45 1.32 -4.32
C LYS A 110 3.82 1.54 -5.71
N LEU A 111 4.47 2.35 -6.55
CA LEU A 111 4.15 2.50 -7.98
C LEU A 111 5.16 1.70 -8.83
N THR A 112 6.44 1.78 -8.50
CA THR A 112 7.50 0.95 -9.09
C THR A 112 8.45 0.50 -7.98
N ASP A 113 9.51 -0.24 -8.31
CA ASP A 113 10.53 -0.60 -7.32
C ASP A 113 11.20 0.60 -6.65
N LYS A 114 11.18 1.78 -7.31
CA LYS A 114 11.79 3.01 -6.81
C LYS A 114 10.82 4.15 -6.56
N LEU A 115 9.63 4.14 -7.16
CA LEU A 115 8.66 5.23 -7.03
C LEU A 115 7.49 4.85 -6.14
N PHE A 116 7.15 5.74 -5.22
CA PHE A 116 6.10 5.55 -4.23
C PHE A 116 5.22 6.79 -4.21
N PHE A 117 3.91 6.58 -4.21
CA PHE A 117 2.95 7.63 -3.93
C PHE A 117 2.64 7.65 -2.45
N TYR A 118 2.63 8.81 -1.80
CA TYR A 118 2.39 8.89 -0.37
C TYR A 118 1.21 9.79 -0.01
N TYR A 119 0.62 9.48 1.13
CA TYR A 119 -0.20 10.39 1.93
C TYR A 119 0.38 10.46 3.32
N THR A 120 0.48 11.65 3.89
CA THR A 120 0.97 11.86 5.24
C THR A 120 -0.02 12.70 6.04
N PHE A 121 -0.11 12.43 7.33
CA PHE A 121 -0.82 13.25 8.31
C PHE A 121 0.14 13.54 9.47
N GLY A 122 0.37 14.81 9.75
CA GLY A 122 1.39 15.23 10.71
C GLY A 122 1.22 16.65 11.19
N ILE A 123 2.11 17.08 12.07
CA ILE A 123 2.12 18.43 12.63
C ILE A 123 3.48 19.07 12.30
N PRO A 124 3.54 20.30 11.78
CA PRO A 124 2.43 21.24 11.59
C PRO A 124 1.76 21.18 10.21
N ALA A 125 2.19 20.35 9.27
CA ALA A 125 1.69 20.43 7.89
C ALA A 125 0.25 19.92 7.72
N LEU A 126 -0.30 19.26 8.76
CA LEU A 126 -1.63 18.66 8.87
C LEU A 126 -1.81 17.44 7.96
N ALA A 127 -1.74 17.66 6.66
CA ALA A 127 -1.83 16.62 5.66
C ALA A 127 -1.05 17.00 4.40
N ALA A 128 -0.42 16.01 3.78
CA ALA A 128 0.26 16.18 2.51
C ALA A 128 0.21 14.92 1.65
N THR A 129 0.42 15.07 0.35
CA THR A 129 0.50 13.98 -0.62
C THR A 129 1.52 14.30 -1.70
N GLY A 130 2.09 13.26 -2.31
CA GLY A 130 3.10 13.44 -3.33
C GLY A 130 3.74 12.13 -3.76
N ILE A 131 4.91 12.26 -4.37
CA ILE A 131 5.70 11.14 -4.88
C ILE A 131 7.07 11.17 -4.23
N SER A 132 7.55 10.00 -3.81
CA SER A 132 8.90 9.77 -3.34
C SER A 132 9.61 8.75 -4.23
N TYR A 133 10.80 9.12 -4.68
CA TYR A 133 11.77 8.23 -5.29
C TYR A 133 12.75 7.75 -4.23
N TYR A 134 13.01 6.44 -4.20
CA TYR A 134 14.01 5.81 -3.36
C TYR A 134 15.02 5.07 -4.23
N ASP A 135 16.32 5.32 -4.01
CA ASP A 135 17.34 4.55 -4.72
C ASP A 135 17.35 3.07 -4.27
N ASP A 136 17.31 2.86 -2.95
CA ASP A 136 17.01 1.59 -2.30
C ASP A 136 15.99 1.84 -1.19
N TYR A 137 14.75 1.37 -1.37
CA TYR A 137 13.68 1.57 -0.39
C TYR A 137 13.99 0.89 0.95
N HIS A 138 14.61 -0.29 0.94
CA HIS A 138 14.75 -1.15 2.11
C HIS A 138 16.10 -0.99 2.83
N ASN A 139 17.05 -0.25 2.27
CA ASN A 139 18.37 -0.01 2.85
C ASN A 139 18.79 1.46 2.75
N ASN A 140 20.10 1.71 2.76
CA ASN A 140 20.67 3.05 2.70
C ASN A 140 20.59 3.58 1.26
N GLY A 141 20.26 4.85 1.10
CA GLY A 141 20.19 5.44 -0.24
C GLY A 141 19.62 6.84 -0.25
N PHE A 142 19.64 7.44 -1.44
CA PHE A 142 19.00 8.74 -1.65
C PHE A 142 17.48 8.60 -1.75
N VAL A 143 16.79 9.60 -1.22
CA VAL A 143 15.35 9.77 -1.27
C VAL A 143 15.07 11.17 -1.82
N ALA A 144 14.34 11.24 -2.93
CA ALA A 144 13.89 12.49 -3.53
C ALA A 144 12.37 12.54 -3.48
N THR A 145 11.81 13.63 -2.99
CA THR A 145 10.36 13.76 -2.78
C THR A 145 9.85 15.05 -3.38
N ALA A 146 8.64 15.01 -3.93
CA ALA A 146 7.88 16.18 -4.34
C ALA A 146 6.41 16.01 -3.95
N GLY A 147 5.80 17.04 -3.36
CA GLY A 147 4.43 16.97 -2.88
C GLY A 147 3.77 18.31 -2.66
N ILE A 148 2.50 18.22 -2.26
CA ILE A 148 1.62 19.33 -1.91
C ILE A 148 0.98 19.02 -0.55
N GLY A 149 0.69 20.03 0.25
CA GLY A 149 0.10 19.87 1.57
C GLY A 149 -0.61 21.12 2.06
N ILE A 150 -1.35 20.97 3.16
CA ILE A 150 -2.14 22.07 3.74
C ILE A 150 -1.23 23.12 4.36
N GLY A 151 -0.23 22.71 5.14
CA GLY A 151 0.76 23.64 5.72
C GLY A 151 1.84 24.11 4.73
N PHE A 152 2.18 23.25 3.75
CA PHE A 152 3.14 23.54 2.69
C PHE A 152 2.48 23.30 1.34
N LEU A 153 2.05 24.37 0.66
CA LEU A 153 1.32 24.33 -0.60
C LEU A 153 2.03 23.46 -1.65
N MET A 154 3.35 23.58 -1.73
CA MET A 154 4.23 22.77 -2.56
C MET A 154 5.57 22.61 -1.87
N TYR A 155 6.19 21.45 -1.99
CA TYR A 155 7.54 21.22 -1.50
C TYR A 155 8.25 20.13 -2.29
N SER A 156 9.58 20.20 -2.30
CA SER A 156 10.45 19.11 -2.71
C SER A 156 11.56 18.91 -1.68
N SER A 157 12.11 17.71 -1.60
CA SER A 157 13.26 17.40 -0.76
C SER A 157 14.19 16.39 -1.39
N LEU A 158 15.47 16.48 -1.03
CA LEU A 158 16.48 15.48 -1.29
C LEU A 158 17.12 15.13 0.05
N SER A 159 17.08 13.85 0.40
CA SER A 159 17.65 13.34 1.63
C SER A 159 18.41 12.05 1.38
N TYR A 160 19.31 11.72 2.30
CA TYR A 160 19.91 10.40 2.38
C TYR A 160 19.30 9.68 3.57
N GLN A 161 18.85 8.43 3.36
CA GLN A 161 18.35 7.57 4.42
C GLN A 161 19.43 6.55 4.84
N TRP A 162 19.60 6.36 6.14
CA TRP A 162 20.36 5.26 6.74
C TRP A 162 19.41 4.32 7.46
N ARG A 163 19.46 3.04 7.13
CA ARG A 163 18.84 1.96 7.91
C ARG A 163 19.69 1.71 9.15
N VAL A 164 19.15 2.01 10.32
CA VAL A 164 19.84 1.84 11.61
C VAL A 164 19.48 0.54 12.32
N ALA A 165 18.30 -0.01 12.02
CA ALA A 165 17.85 -1.34 12.47
C ALA A 165 16.79 -1.90 11.53
N ASP A 166 16.18 -3.04 11.86
CA ASP A 166 15.05 -3.53 11.06
C ASP A 166 13.90 -2.51 11.08
N ARG A 167 13.55 -2.00 9.89
CA ARG A 167 12.48 -1.02 9.64
C ARG A 167 12.67 0.36 10.29
N GLN A 168 13.86 0.65 10.81
CA GLN A 168 14.18 1.92 11.44
C GLN A 168 15.17 2.68 10.55
N TYR A 169 14.81 3.91 10.20
CA TYR A 169 15.59 4.74 9.31
C TYR A 169 15.83 6.12 9.92
N ILE A 170 17.02 6.66 9.71
CA ILE A 170 17.31 8.07 9.94
C ILE A 170 17.49 8.72 8.57
N LYS A 171 16.91 9.89 8.35
CA LYS A 171 17.04 10.67 7.11
C LYS A 171 17.61 12.05 7.40
N ILE A 172 18.61 12.45 6.62
CA ILE A 172 19.20 13.80 6.68
C ILE A 172 19.23 14.37 5.26
N GLY A 173 18.85 15.62 5.11
CA GLY A 173 18.81 16.29 3.81
C GLY A 173 18.36 17.73 3.89
N ALA A 174 17.91 18.22 2.75
CA ALA A 174 17.29 19.53 2.64
C ALA A 174 16.15 19.49 1.63
N GLY A 175 15.22 20.41 1.77
CA GLY A 175 14.16 20.65 0.82
C GLY A 175 13.96 22.12 0.55
N TYR A 176 13.05 22.39 -0.38
CA TYR A 176 12.60 23.71 -0.73
C TYR A 176 11.07 23.70 -0.74
N GLY A 177 10.45 24.62 -0.02
CA GLY A 177 9.00 24.61 0.22
C GLY A 177 8.38 25.98 0.07
N MET A 178 7.09 25.99 -0.23
CA MET A 178 6.24 27.18 -0.32
C MET A 178 5.09 27.04 0.67
N THR A 179 4.95 28.01 1.57
CA THR A 179 3.77 28.22 2.42
C THR A 179 2.97 29.40 1.86
N ILE A 180 1.85 29.76 2.52
CA ILE A 180 1.09 30.97 2.15
C ILE A 180 1.91 32.24 2.39
N GLU A 181 2.80 32.22 3.38
CA GLU A 181 3.53 33.41 3.85
C GLU A 181 4.96 33.49 3.32
N SER A 182 5.56 32.36 2.92
CA SER A 182 6.98 32.30 2.61
C SER A 182 7.33 31.20 1.60
N VAL A 183 8.47 31.38 0.94
CA VAL A 183 9.13 30.34 0.16
C VAL A 183 10.58 30.27 0.58
N GLY A 184 11.12 29.06 0.75
CA GLY A 184 12.51 28.93 1.15
C GLY A 184 12.98 27.50 1.39
N PRO A 185 14.29 27.36 1.65
CA PRO A 185 14.88 26.07 1.99
C PRO A 185 14.48 25.65 3.41
N TYR A 186 14.45 24.34 3.63
CA TYR A 186 14.28 23.75 4.96
C TYR A 186 15.18 22.53 5.13
N PRO A 187 15.72 22.27 6.34
CA PRO A 187 16.47 21.05 6.60
C PRO A 187 15.53 19.85 6.75
N VAL A 188 16.01 18.65 6.42
CA VAL A 188 15.37 17.38 6.78
C VAL A 188 16.27 16.69 7.79
N LEU A 189 15.74 16.39 8.98
CA LEU A 189 16.37 15.51 9.96
C LEU A 189 15.27 14.69 10.62
N SER A 190 15.15 13.42 10.30
CA SER A 190 14.02 12.62 10.81
C SER A 190 14.37 11.18 11.09
N TYR A 191 13.63 10.59 12.01
CA TYR A 191 13.58 9.17 12.28
C TYR A 191 12.23 8.62 11.77
N GLU A 192 12.27 7.48 11.08
CA GLU A 192 11.13 6.80 10.51
C GLU A 192 11.10 5.34 10.96
N TYR A 193 9.94 4.87 11.42
CA TYR A 193 9.67 3.46 11.70
C TYR A 193 8.58 2.93 10.77
N ARG A 194 8.90 1.94 9.94
CA ARG A 194 7.96 1.35 8.96
C ARG A 194 7.25 0.12 9.51
N PHE A 195 5.93 0.10 9.40
CA PHE A 195 5.05 -1.02 9.77
C PHE A 195 5.00 -2.08 8.65
N LYS A 196 4.60 -3.31 9.01
CA LYS A 196 4.44 -4.42 8.06
C LYS A 196 3.13 -4.31 7.28
#